data_AF-A0A6V8QQW4-F1
#
_entry.id   AF-A0A6V8QQW4-F1
#
_cell.length_a   1.000
_cell.length_b   1.000
_cell.length_c   1.000
_cell.angle_alpha   90.00
_cell.angle_beta   90.00
_cell.angle_gamma   90.00
#
_symmetry.space_group_name_H-M   'P 1'
#
loop_
_entity.id
_entity.type
_entity.pdbx_description
1 polymer ?
#
loop_
_entity_poly.entity_id
_entity_poly.type
_entity_poly.pdbx_seq_one_letter_code
_entity_poly.pdbx_strand_id
1 'polypeptide(L)'
;MFPPYSILYRHPAAQLDIPRQKPSTRPPQFRVESGDPVMKAIYYATMDSESGEGARGPRIRVPFLCAANERRPGGDWETGCSGYEEKLCRRSNLSATLGSPWPATGEVTNYPIPSVGAILSDSVVVCRGPHDRYEPLDRWYDLPVISVPPTRWPKLKENGTKYSFSEERDMIREKIRGALRICLYNNYDRVVIGDFGLGNGYRNPPKELAEIWRDIFLFDPDLRGQFSYVVFVFEDPTQSTTRLIHEEMAKKDRKSSSISKTKMPLGLGVNGATDMEIFEHTFDCEEIERVLCRPDPRYGLDMITS
;
A
#
# COMPACT_ATOMS: atom_id res chain seq x y z
N MET A 1 -10.96 -21.58 15.03
CA MET A 1 -10.90 -20.44 15.97
C MET A 1 -9.95 -19.43 15.35
N PHE A 2 -10.31 -18.14 15.28
CA PHE A 2 -9.46 -17.09 14.73
C PHE A 2 -8.74 -16.38 15.89
N PRO A 3 -7.55 -16.86 16.29
CA PRO A 3 -6.87 -16.23 17.41
C PRO A 3 -6.52 -14.79 17.02
N PRO A 4 -6.83 -13.79 17.88
CA PRO A 4 -6.66 -12.39 17.54
C PRO A 4 -5.20 -11.98 17.73
N TYR A 5 -4.25 -12.69 17.12
CA TYR A 5 -2.82 -12.43 17.27
C TYR A 5 -2.23 -11.91 15.96
N SER A 6 -1.11 -11.21 16.09
CA SER A 6 -0.34 -10.70 14.94
C SER A 6 1.16 -10.81 15.17
N ILE A 7 1.93 -10.74 14.10
CA ILE A 7 3.40 -10.84 14.13
C ILE A 7 3.99 -9.51 13.69
N LEU A 8 4.80 -8.90 14.56
CA LEU A 8 5.62 -7.74 14.21
C LEU A 8 6.87 -8.19 13.45
N TYR A 9 7.05 -7.65 12.26
CA TYR A 9 8.31 -7.70 11.51
C TYR A 9 9.01 -6.36 11.67
N ARG A 10 10.11 -6.32 12.42
CA ARG A 10 10.81 -5.06 12.73
C ARG A 10 11.54 -4.48 11.52
N HIS A 11 12.14 -5.33 10.70
CA HIS A 11 12.86 -4.93 9.48
C HIS A 11 12.75 -6.00 8.38
N PRO A 12 11.53 -6.29 7.87
CA PRO A 12 11.25 -7.40 6.96
C PRO A 12 12.15 -7.41 5.71
N ALA A 13 12.50 -6.24 5.17
CA ALA A 13 13.34 -6.12 3.99
C ALA A 13 14.78 -6.64 4.17
N ALA A 14 15.30 -6.64 5.41
CA ALA A 14 16.64 -7.14 5.75
C ALA A 14 16.61 -8.50 6.47
N GLN A 15 15.50 -8.83 7.16
CA GLN A 15 15.39 -10.01 8.01
C GLN A 15 14.78 -11.22 7.31
N LEU A 16 13.97 -11.00 6.26
CA LEU A 16 13.29 -12.08 5.55
C LEU A 16 14.07 -12.52 4.32
N ASP A 17 14.56 -13.75 4.39
CA ASP A 17 15.04 -14.46 3.20
C ASP A 17 13.83 -15.02 2.44
N ILE A 18 13.73 -14.67 1.16
CA ILE A 18 12.58 -15.03 0.31
C ILE A 18 13.06 -16.05 -0.72
N PRO A 19 12.79 -17.35 -0.52
CA PRO A 19 13.16 -18.35 -1.51
C PRO A 19 12.41 -18.08 -2.82
N ARG A 20 13.11 -18.28 -3.94
CA ARG A 20 12.49 -18.19 -5.26
C ARG A 20 11.50 -19.35 -5.44
N GLN A 21 10.21 -19.05 -5.54
CA GLN A 21 9.17 -20.06 -5.76
C GLN A 21 8.87 -20.29 -7.25
N LYS A 22 9.07 -19.26 -8.08
CA LYS A 22 8.80 -19.30 -9.52
C LYS A 22 10.08 -19.00 -10.32
N PRO A 23 10.41 -19.75 -11.39
CA PRO A 23 11.58 -19.46 -12.22
C PRO A 23 11.38 -18.26 -13.16
N SER A 24 10.12 -17.83 -13.32
CA SER A 24 9.74 -16.71 -14.20
C SER A 24 10.19 -15.37 -13.61
N THR A 25 10.63 -14.47 -14.49
CA THR A 25 10.83 -13.04 -14.19
C THR A 25 9.74 -12.17 -14.81
N ARG A 26 8.70 -12.79 -15.41
CA ARG A 26 7.60 -12.05 -16.02
C ARG A 26 6.88 -11.20 -14.97
N PRO A 27 6.43 -9.98 -15.32
CA PRO A 27 5.65 -9.16 -14.42
C PRO A 27 4.37 -9.87 -13.94
N PRO A 28 3.87 -9.57 -12.73
CA PRO A 28 2.54 -10.00 -12.33
C PRO A 28 1.48 -9.32 -13.21
N GLN A 29 0.26 -9.86 -13.22
CA GLN A 29 -0.87 -9.12 -13.77
C GLN A 29 -1.20 -7.94 -12.84
N PHE A 30 -1.12 -6.72 -13.37
CA PHE A 30 -1.56 -5.52 -12.64
C PHE A 30 -3.02 -5.21 -12.96
N ARG A 31 -3.77 -4.78 -11.95
CA ARG A 31 -5.13 -4.27 -12.09
C ARG A 31 -5.28 -3.01 -11.25
N VAL A 32 -5.98 -2.03 -11.77
CA VAL A 32 -6.35 -0.81 -11.05
C VAL A 32 -7.87 -0.73 -11.05
N GLU A 33 -8.47 -0.67 -9.87
CA GLU A 33 -9.91 -0.74 -9.70
C GLU A 33 -10.40 0.27 -8.66
N SER A 34 -11.69 0.61 -8.74
CA SER A 34 -12.38 1.35 -7.69
C SER A 34 -13.21 0.43 -6.79
N GLY A 35 -13.39 0.85 -5.53
CA GLY A 35 -14.24 0.15 -4.56
C GLY A 35 -13.56 -0.07 -3.20
N ASP A 36 -14.10 -0.97 -2.39
CA ASP A 36 -13.53 -1.30 -1.08
C ASP A 36 -12.42 -2.37 -1.22
N PRO A 37 -11.15 -2.07 -0.86
CA PRO A 37 -10.02 -2.98 -0.97
C PRO A 37 -10.24 -4.33 -0.27
N VAL A 38 -10.86 -4.31 0.92
CA VAL A 38 -11.13 -5.52 1.72
C VAL A 38 -12.16 -6.42 1.02
N MET A 39 -13.25 -5.87 0.52
CA MET A 39 -14.22 -6.63 -0.28
C MET A 39 -13.61 -7.16 -1.58
N LYS A 40 -12.72 -6.40 -2.24
CA LYS A 40 -11.99 -6.86 -3.42
C LYS A 40 -11.04 -8.01 -3.10
N ALA A 41 -10.31 -7.93 -1.99
CA ALA A 41 -9.44 -9.02 -1.53
C ALA A 41 -10.23 -10.30 -1.23
N ILE A 42 -11.38 -10.17 -0.55
CA ILE A 42 -12.30 -11.28 -0.28
C ILE A 42 -12.87 -11.88 -1.58
N TYR A 43 -13.28 -11.02 -2.52
CA TYR A 43 -13.80 -11.44 -3.82
C TYR A 43 -12.76 -12.25 -4.60
N TYR A 44 -11.54 -11.73 -4.72
CA TYR A 44 -10.45 -12.42 -5.42
C TYR A 44 -10.04 -13.73 -4.73
N ALA A 45 -9.97 -13.75 -3.40
CA ALA A 45 -9.70 -14.98 -2.65
C ALA A 45 -10.78 -16.05 -2.90
N THR A 46 -12.05 -15.64 -3.00
CA THR A 46 -13.18 -16.54 -3.26
C THR A 46 -13.11 -17.09 -4.69
N MET A 47 -12.97 -16.23 -5.69
CA MET A 47 -12.86 -16.64 -7.09
C MET A 47 -11.72 -17.61 -7.34
N ASP A 48 -10.54 -17.34 -6.78
CA ASP A 48 -9.35 -18.18 -6.97
C ASP A 48 -9.48 -19.52 -6.24
N SER A 49 -10.14 -19.52 -5.07
CA SER A 49 -10.44 -20.77 -4.35
C SER A 49 -11.45 -21.65 -5.08
N GLU A 50 -12.40 -21.06 -5.80
CA GLU A 50 -13.39 -21.79 -6.60
C GLU A 50 -12.81 -22.30 -7.93
N SER A 51 -11.85 -21.57 -8.50
CA SER A 51 -11.20 -21.91 -9.77
C SER A 51 -10.10 -22.97 -9.63
N GLY A 52 -9.53 -23.14 -8.43
CA GLY A 52 -8.52 -24.16 -8.15
C GLY A 52 -9.11 -25.57 -8.06
N GLU A 53 -9.00 -26.35 -9.14
CA GLU A 53 -9.25 -27.80 -9.27
C GLU A 53 -10.11 -28.46 -8.17
N GLY A 54 -11.44 -28.26 -8.24
CA GLY A 54 -12.43 -29.04 -7.49
C GLY A 54 -12.45 -28.77 -5.98
N ALA A 55 -13.47 -29.28 -5.29
CA ALA A 55 -13.77 -29.03 -3.88
C ALA A 55 -12.70 -29.52 -2.84
N ARG A 56 -11.45 -29.75 -3.26
CA ARG A 56 -10.33 -30.24 -2.44
C ARG A 56 -9.03 -29.43 -2.59
N GLY A 57 -8.99 -28.39 -3.43
CA GLY A 57 -7.85 -27.47 -3.48
C GLY A 57 -7.66 -26.70 -2.17
N PRO A 58 -6.42 -26.30 -1.81
CA PRO A 58 -6.21 -25.44 -0.66
C PRO A 58 -6.89 -24.09 -0.89
N ARG A 59 -7.56 -23.58 0.16
CA ARG A 59 -8.20 -22.27 0.12
C ARG A 59 -7.15 -21.18 -0.17
N ILE A 60 -7.38 -20.40 -1.21
CA ILE A 60 -6.55 -19.25 -1.55
C ILE A 60 -6.99 -18.05 -0.71
N ARG A 61 -6.00 -17.33 -0.17
CA ARG A 61 -6.20 -16.10 0.59
C ARG A 61 -5.39 -15.00 -0.06
N VAL A 62 -5.96 -13.80 -0.12
CA VAL A 62 -5.32 -12.64 -0.77
C VAL A 62 -5.12 -11.58 0.30
N PRO A 63 -3.89 -11.30 0.74
CA PRO A 63 -3.63 -10.27 1.74
C PRO A 63 -4.04 -8.89 1.24
N PHE A 64 -4.54 -8.08 2.18
CA PHE A 64 -4.72 -6.66 2.00
C PHE A 64 -3.58 -5.89 2.68
N LEU A 65 -2.93 -5.00 1.93
CA LEU A 65 -1.90 -4.09 2.45
C LEU A 65 -2.57 -2.80 2.94
N CYS A 66 -2.62 -2.65 4.26
CA CYS A 66 -3.27 -1.54 4.96
C CYS A 66 -2.27 -0.44 5.32
N ALA A 67 -2.59 0.80 4.96
CA ALA A 67 -1.88 1.98 5.44
C ALA A 67 -2.17 2.20 6.93
N ALA A 68 -1.22 1.85 7.78
CA ALA A 68 -1.39 1.77 9.23
C ALA A 68 -0.94 3.03 9.96
N ASN A 69 -1.51 3.26 11.14
CA ASN A 69 -1.00 4.20 12.12
C ASN A 69 0.28 3.65 12.76
N GLU A 70 1.34 4.45 12.83
CA GLU A 70 2.63 3.98 13.39
C GLU A 70 2.62 3.87 14.93
N ARG A 71 1.72 4.58 15.63
CA ARG A 71 1.77 4.76 17.10
C ARG A 71 0.69 4.01 17.85
N ARG A 72 -0.48 3.82 17.25
CA ARG A 72 -1.67 3.32 17.92
C ARG A 72 -2.32 2.19 17.12
N PRO A 73 -2.65 1.04 17.74
CA PRO A 73 -3.44 -0.01 17.11
C PRO A 73 -4.76 0.54 16.57
N GLY A 74 -4.93 0.52 15.24
CA GLY A 74 -6.14 1.02 14.61
C GLY A 74 -6.29 2.55 14.63
N GLY A 75 -5.23 3.31 14.92
CA GLY A 75 -5.29 4.77 14.97
C GLY A 75 -6.35 5.30 15.95
N ASP A 76 -7.20 6.21 15.46
CA ASP A 76 -8.29 6.81 16.22
C ASP A 76 -9.66 6.23 15.79
N TRP A 77 -9.74 4.90 15.67
CA TRP A 77 -10.92 4.21 15.14
C TRP A 77 -12.20 4.43 15.97
N GLU A 78 -12.06 4.75 17.26
CA GLU A 78 -13.15 5.01 18.20
C GLU A 78 -13.81 6.39 17.99
N THR A 79 -13.09 7.38 17.42
CA THR A 79 -13.53 8.79 17.41
C THR A 79 -13.97 9.30 16.04
N GLY A 80 -14.22 8.40 15.08
CA GLY A 80 -14.76 8.74 13.77
C GLY A 80 -13.74 9.18 12.72
N CYS A 81 -12.43 9.00 12.97
CA CYS A 81 -11.41 9.20 11.95
C CYS A 81 -11.67 8.30 10.73
N SER A 82 -11.47 8.87 9.53
CA SER A 82 -11.87 8.29 8.25
C SER A 82 -10.72 7.63 7.47
N GLY A 83 -9.59 7.34 8.13
CA GLY A 83 -8.53 6.54 7.51
C GLY A 83 -8.98 5.10 7.29
N TYR A 84 -8.30 4.41 6.37
CA TYR A 84 -8.69 3.05 5.98
C TYR A 84 -8.56 2.07 7.15
N GLU A 85 -7.47 2.15 7.91
CA GLU A 85 -7.25 1.30 9.08
C GLU A 85 -8.39 1.47 10.10
N GLU A 86 -8.82 2.70 10.36
CA GLU A 86 -9.94 2.97 11.27
C GLU A 86 -11.27 2.38 10.77
N LYS A 87 -11.56 2.53 9.48
CA LYS A 87 -12.75 1.92 8.85
C LYS A 87 -12.70 0.40 8.98
N LEU A 88 -11.55 -0.22 8.75
CA LEU A 88 -11.36 -1.66 8.85
C LEU A 88 -11.50 -2.16 10.30
N CYS A 89 -10.94 -1.45 11.27
CA CYS A 89 -11.11 -1.75 12.70
C CYS A 89 -12.59 -1.75 13.13
N ARG A 90 -13.43 -0.86 12.59
CA ARG A 90 -14.87 -0.81 12.92
C ARG A 90 -15.69 -1.96 12.33
N ARG A 91 -15.18 -2.67 11.33
CA ARG A 91 -15.88 -3.76 10.62
C ARG A 91 -15.26 -5.14 10.79
N SER A 92 -14.23 -5.25 11.63
CA SER A 92 -13.47 -6.47 11.83
C SER A 92 -12.91 -6.56 13.26
N ASN A 93 -12.16 -7.62 13.54
CA ASN A 93 -11.37 -7.75 14.77
C ASN A 93 -9.93 -7.19 14.65
N LEU A 94 -9.60 -6.42 13.60
CA LEU A 94 -8.23 -5.93 13.34
C LEU A 94 -7.64 -5.16 14.53
N SER A 95 -8.42 -4.31 15.21
CA SER A 95 -7.90 -3.57 16.39
C SER A 95 -7.41 -4.51 17.49
N ALA A 96 -8.10 -5.63 17.70
CA ALA A 96 -7.71 -6.66 18.66
C ALA A 96 -6.44 -7.41 18.20
N THR A 97 -6.31 -7.71 16.91
CA THR A 97 -5.12 -8.39 16.38
C THR A 97 -3.88 -7.52 16.48
N LEU A 98 -3.99 -6.23 16.13
CA LEU A 98 -2.89 -5.27 16.17
C LEU A 98 -2.32 -5.10 17.59
N GLY A 99 -3.20 -5.05 18.59
CA GLY A 99 -2.82 -4.90 20.00
C GLY A 99 -2.29 -6.16 20.67
N SER A 100 -2.33 -7.32 19.99
CA SER A 100 -2.01 -8.62 20.60
C SER A 100 -0.91 -9.33 19.81
N PRO A 101 0.36 -9.20 20.23
CA PRO A 101 1.45 -9.96 19.61
C PRO A 101 1.26 -11.47 19.76
N TRP A 102 1.76 -12.22 18.79
CA TRP A 102 1.77 -13.68 18.83
C TRP A 102 2.60 -14.16 20.04
N PRO A 103 2.05 -14.99 20.96
CA PRO A 103 2.73 -15.31 22.22
C PRO A 103 4.14 -15.89 22.07
N ALA A 104 4.42 -16.61 20.97
CA ALA A 104 5.73 -17.22 20.74
C ALA A 104 6.82 -16.22 20.30
N THR A 105 6.48 -14.98 19.94
CA THR A 105 7.49 -13.97 19.56
C THR A 105 8.16 -13.34 20.79
N GLY A 106 7.55 -13.44 21.97
CA GLY A 106 8.01 -12.76 23.18
C GLY A 106 7.81 -11.23 23.17
N GLU A 107 7.17 -10.67 22.15
CA GLU A 107 6.85 -9.24 22.08
C GLU A 107 5.69 -8.93 23.04
N VAL A 108 5.86 -7.89 23.85
CA VAL A 108 4.79 -7.40 24.76
C VAL A 108 3.78 -6.54 24.00
N THR A 109 4.25 -5.80 22.99
CA THR A 109 3.46 -4.90 22.16
C THR A 109 4.05 -4.87 20.75
N ASN A 110 3.21 -4.74 19.73
CA ASN A 110 3.66 -4.51 18.36
C ASN A 110 3.91 -3.01 18.06
N TYR A 111 3.62 -2.13 19.03
CA TYR A 111 3.66 -0.67 18.87
C TYR A 111 4.67 0.01 19.80
N PRO A 112 5.28 1.11 19.36
CA PRO A 112 5.16 1.72 18.03
C PRO A 112 5.76 0.84 16.92
N ILE A 113 5.16 0.86 15.73
CA ILE A 113 5.68 0.11 14.58
C ILE A 113 7.01 0.77 14.16
N PRO A 114 8.12 0.04 14.03
CA PRO A 114 9.37 0.59 13.54
C PRO A 114 9.21 1.24 12.15
N SER A 115 10.06 2.22 11.82
CA SER A 115 9.92 2.99 10.58
C SER A 115 9.87 2.14 9.31
N VAL A 116 10.63 1.04 9.22
CA VAL A 116 10.59 0.10 8.09
C VAL A 116 9.90 -1.22 8.44
N GLY A 117 9.25 -1.25 9.61
CA GLY A 117 8.54 -2.42 10.12
C GLY A 117 7.10 -2.51 9.63
N ALA A 118 6.48 -3.66 9.88
CA ALA A 118 5.11 -3.96 9.53
C ALA A 118 4.54 -5.05 10.45
N ILE A 119 3.22 -5.11 10.55
CA ILE A 119 2.51 -6.13 11.33
C ILE A 119 1.69 -7.01 10.38
N LEU A 120 1.85 -8.32 10.47
CA LEU A 120 0.94 -9.27 9.83
C LEU A 120 -0.13 -9.71 10.84
N SER A 121 -1.37 -9.33 10.58
CA SER A 121 -2.55 -9.93 11.22
C SER A 121 -3.11 -10.98 10.27
N ASP A 122 -2.71 -12.24 10.46
CA ASP A 122 -3.00 -13.28 9.46
C ASP A 122 -4.48 -13.69 9.43
N SER A 123 -5.20 -13.60 10.55
CA SER A 123 -6.58 -14.09 10.69
C SER A 123 -7.57 -12.98 11.09
N VAL A 124 -7.61 -11.88 10.33
CA VAL A 124 -8.57 -10.79 10.57
C VAL A 124 -9.96 -11.21 10.10
N VAL A 125 -10.91 -11.22 11.01
CA VAL A 125 -12.31 -11.58 10.75
C VAL A 125 -13.10 -10.32 10.44
N VAL A 126 -13.55 -10.19 9.19
CA VAL A 126 -14.44 -9.14 8.70
C VAL A 126 -15.89 -9.62 8.82
N CYS A 127 -16.71 -8.87 9.56
CA CYS A 127 -18.09 -9.24 9.85
C CYS A 127 -19.13 -8.21 9.40
N ARG A 128 -18.68 -7.03 8.94
CA ARG A 128 -19.54 -5.96 8.43
C ARG A 128 -19.08 -5.49 7.05
N GLY A 129 -20.02 -5.00 6.25
CA GLY A 129 -19.83 -4.40 4.94
C GLY A 129 -19.07 -3.07 5.00
N PRO A 130 -18.87 -2.42 3.84
CA PRO A 130 -18.12 -1.17 3.72
C PRO A 130 -18.63 -0.05 4.63
N HIS A 131 -17.81 1.00 4.74
CA HIS A 131 -17.96 2.04 5.74
C HIS A 131 -19.17 2.97 5.56
N ASP A 132 -19.88 2.86 4.43
CA ASP A 132 -21.09 3.61 4.13
C ASP A 132 -22.21 3.25 5.12
N ARG A 133 -22.37 1.95 5.43
CA ARG A 133 -23.47 1.45 6.25
C ARG A 133 -23.06 0.43 7.32
N TYR A 134 -21.87 -0.16 7.23
CA TYR A 134 -21.39 -1.20 8.15
C TYR A 134 -22.42 -2.33 8.39
N GLU A 135 -23.16 -2.68 7.33
CA GLU A 135 -24.22 -3.69 7.38
C GLU A 135 -23.62 -5.05 7.74
N PRO A 136 -24.30 -5.87 8.56
CA PRO A 136 -23.85 -7.24 8.80
C PRO A 136 -23.66 -7.99 7.48
N LEU A 137 -22.56 -8.73 7.35
CA LEU A 137 -22.35 -9.62 6.22
C LEU A 137 -23.06 -10.95 6.46
N ASP A 138 -23.53 -11.58 5.39
CA ASP A 138 -24.19 -12.90 5.43
C ASP A 138 -23.31 -14.00 6.05
N ARG A 139 -21.99 -13.83 5.95
CA ARG A 139 -20.98 -14.67 6.59
C ARG A 139 -19.79 -13.84 7.01
N TRP A 140 -19.01 -14.37 7.94
CA TRP A 140 -17.72 -13.79 8.31
C TRP A 140 -16.63 -14.26 7.36
N TYR A 141 -15.71 -13.36 7.07
CA TYR A 141 -14.57 -13.61 6.19
C TYR A 141 -13.29 -13.45 6.98
N ASP A 142 -12.37 -14.40 6.89
CA ASP A 142 -10.98 -14.18 7.32
C ASP A 142 -10.13 -13.66 6.17
N LEU A 143 -9.35 -12.63 6.46
CA LEU A 143 -8.50 -11.91 5.53
C LEU A 143 -7.13 -11.68 6.19
N PRO A 144 -6.01 -12.02 5.54
CA PRO A 144 -4.71 -11.57 5.99
C PRO A 144 -4.57 -10.07 5.77
N VAL A 145 -4.12 -9.34 6.78
CA VAL A 145 -3.88 -7.89 6.70
C VAL A 145 -2.44 -7.58 7.07
N ILE A 146 -1.74 -6.89 6.18
CA ILE A 146 -0.38 -6.41 6.40
C ILE A 146 -0.46 -4.91 6.67
N SER A 147 -0.34 -4.53 7.93
CA SER A 147 -0.38 -3.15 8.40
C SER A 147 1.01 -2.53 8.33
N VAL A 148 1.19 -1.57 7.43
CA VAL A 148 2.46 -0.87 7.20
C VAL A 148 2.22 0.63 7.30
N PRO A 149 3.00 1.38 8.10
CA PRO A 149 2.85 2.84 8.16
C PRO A 149 3.51 3.48 6.92
N PRO A 150 2.78 4.22 6.07
CA PRO A 150 3.42 5.00 4.99
C PRO A 150 4.20 6.19 5.53
N THR A 151 5.16 6.70 4.74
CA THR A 151 5.80 7.98 5.03
C THR A 151 4.76 9.10 5.01
N ARG A 152 4.73 9.93 6.05
CA ARG A 152 3.76 11.02 6.22
C ARG A 152 4.41 12.34 5.86
N TRP A 153 3.80 13.06 4.92
CA TRP A 153 4.12 14.44 4.56
C TRP A 153 5.60 14.66 4.23
N PRO A 154 6.17 13.87 3.30
CA PRO A 154 7.56 14.03 2.91
C PRO A 154 7.82 15.44 2.38
N LYS A 155 9.08 15.89 2.43
CA LYS A 155 9.44 17.13 1.75
C LYS A 155 9.46 16.88 0.25
N LEU A 156 8.84 17.78 -0.50
CA LEU A 156 8.69 17.67 -1.95
C LEU A 156 9.36 18.83 -2.68
N LYS A 157 9.85 18.54 -3.89
CA LYS A 157 10.40 19.49 -4.86
C LYS A 157 9.62 19.42 -6.17
N GLU A 158 10.03 20.21 -7.16
CA GLU A 158 9.45 20.20 -8.51
C GLU A 158 7.91 20.33 -8.48
N ASN A 159 7.42 21.33 -7.74
CA ASN A 159 6.00 21.60 -7.56
C ASN A 159 5.19 20.41 -7.01
N GLY A 160 5.77 19.65 -6.07
CA GLY A 160 5.10 18.54 -5.41
C GLY A 160 5.16 17.21 -6.17
N THR A 161 5.93 17.14 -7.25
CA THR A 161 5.97 15.94 -8.11
C THR A 161 7.08 14.96 -7.75
N LYS A 162 8.08 15.39 -6.96
CA LYS A 162 9.21 14.57 -6.54
C LYS A 162 9.54 14.69 -5.05
N TYR A 163 10.06 13.63 -4.45
CA TYR A 163 10.69 13.68 -3.13
C TYR A 163 11.91 14.61 -3.16
N SER A 164 12.05 15.46 -2.14
CA SER A 164 13.22 16.35 -2.01
C SER A 164 14.47 15.60 -1.59
N PHE A 165 14.31 14.59 -0.72
CA PHE A 165 15.41 13.84 -0.10
C PHE A 165 15.36 12.37 -0.50
N SER A 166 16.52 11.81 -0.85
CA SER A 166 16.67 10.39 -1.16
C SER A 166 16.28 9.51 0.03
N GLU A 167 16.53 9.95 1.26
CA GLU A 167 16.25 9.19 2.47
C GLU A 167 14.74 8.94 2.65
N GLU A 168 13.88 9.93 2.34
CA GLU A 168 12.43 9.76 2.42
C GLU A 168 11.90 8.86 1.30
N ARG A 169 12.49 8.97 0.10
CA ARG A 169 12.19 8.12 -1.06
C ARG A 169 12.62 6.66 -0.81
N ASP A 170 13.80 6.46 -0.24
CA ASP A 170 14.33 5.12 0.04
C ASP A 170 13.60 4.49 1.23
N MET A 171 13.17 5.30 2.21
CA MET A 171 12.30 4.85 3.29
C MET A 171 10.97 4.30 2.78
N ILE A 172 10.29 4.99 1.86
CA ILE A 172 9.03 4.46 1.30
C ILE A 172 9.27 3.21 0.45
N ARG A 173 10.38 3.18 -0.31
CA ARG A 173 10.81 2.00 -1.08
C ARG A 173 11.02 0.78 -0.17
N GLU A 174 11.70 0.98 0.96
CA GLU A 174 12.00 -0.09 1.92
C GLU A 174 10.73 -0.59 2.64
N LYS A 175 9.81 0.31 3.01
CA LYS A 175 8.49 -0.04 3.55
C LYS A 175 7.69 -0.93 2.58
N ILE A 176 7.66 -0.54 1.29
CA ILE A 176 6.97 -1.30 0.24
C ILE A 176 7.62 -2.68 0.06
N ARG A 177 8.95 -2.71 -0.09
CA ARG A 177 9.72 -3.96 -0.23
C ARG A 177 9.48 -4.89 0.95
N GLY A 178 9.50 -4.35 2.17
CA GLY A 178 9.22 -5.06 3.41
C GLY A 178 7.83 -5.71 3.43
N ALA A 179 6.80 -4.96 3.06
CA ALA A 179 5.43 -5.47 2.98
C ALA A 179 5.28 -6.63 1.98
N LEU A 180 5.87 -6.49 0.79
CA LEU A 180 5.83 -7.52 -0.24
C LEU A 180 6.64 -8.77 0.13
N ARG A 181 7.77 -8.61 0.83
CA ARG A 181 8.51 -9.74 1.40
C ARG A 181 7.68 -10.49 2.44
N ILE A 182 6.93 -9.79 3.29
CA ILE A 182 6.01 -10.44 4.24
C ILE A 182 4.95 -11.25 3.50
N CYS A 183 4.39 -10.75 2.40
CA CYS A 183 3.48 -11.53 1.56
C CYS A 183 4.12 -12.86 1.14
N LEU A 184 5.26 -12.80 0.45
CA LEU A 184 5.90 -14.00 -0.10
C LEU A 184 6.41 -14.96 0.98
N TYR A 185 6.94 -14.44 2.09
CA TYR A 185 7.39 -15.23 3.24
C TYR A 185 6.24 -16.06 3.84
N ASN A 186 5.02 -15.52 3.82
CA ASN A 186 3.81 -16.20 4.29
C ASN A 186 3.03 -16.90 3.16
N ASN A 187 3.70 -17.18 2.03
CA ASN A 187 3.14 -17.87 0.86
C ASN A 187 1.96 -17.15 0.19
N TYR A 188 1.92 -15.82 0.28
CA TYR A 188 1.00 -14.98 -0.48
C TYR A 188 1.68 -14.43 -1.73
N ASP A 189 1.30 -14.96 -2.89
CA ASP A 189 1.78 -14.52 -4.20
C ASP A 189 0.77 -13.61 -4.92
N ARG A 190 -0.26 -13.14 -4.20
CA ARG A 190 -1.31 -12.22 -4.68
C ARG A 190 -1.47 -11.14 -3.63
N VAL A 191 -1.81 -9.92 -4.02
CA VAL A 191 -2.00 -8.83 -3.05
C VAL A 191 -2.99 -7.80 -3.55
N VAL A 192 -3.81 -7.30 -2.63
CA VAL A 192 -4.61 -6.09 -2.82
C VAL A 192 -3.99 -4.95 -2.05
N ILE A 193 -3.82 -3.81 -2.69
CA ILE A 193 -3.17 -2.62 -2.14
C ILE A 193 -4.17 -1.47 -2.23
N GLY A 194 -4.39 -0.75 -1.13
CA GLY A 194 -5.21 0.46 -1.12
C GLY A 194 -4.46 1.68 -1.66
N ASP A 195 -4.89 2.87 -1.26
CA ASP A 195 -4.25 4.16 -1.56
C ASP A 195 -3.02 4.42 -0.67
N PHE A 196 -2.14 3.42 -0.54
CA PHE A 196 -0.99 3.44 0.37
C PHE A 196 -0.09 4.66 0.14
N GLY A 197 0.00 5.55 1.14
CA GLY A 197 0.83 6.75 1.08
C GLY A 197 0.21 7.93 0.32
N LEU A 198 -1.01 7.79 -0.21
CA LEU A 198 -1.72 8.82 -0.94
C LEU A 198 -2.76 9.51 -0.04
N GLY A 199 -3.51 10.44 -0.61
CA GLY A 199 -4.55 11.19 0.06
C GLY A 199 -4.04 12.21 1.08
N ASN A 200 -5.00 12.78 1.81
CA ASN A 200 -4.76 13.92 2.69
C ASN A 200 -3.87 13.58 3.90
N GLY A 201 -3.89 12.32 4.35
CA GLY A 201 -3.16 11.88 5.54
C GLY A 201 -1.65 11.71 5.33
N TYR A 202 -1.21 11.54 4.08
CA TYR A 202 0.15 11.11 3.73
C TYR A 202 0.85 12.02 2.73
N ARG A 203 0.18 12.42 1.64
CA ARG A 203 0.71 13.41 0.67
C ARG A 203 2.08 13.05 0.05
N ASN A 204 2.28 11.78 -0.28
CA ASN A 204 3.41 11.38 -1.14
C ASN A 204 3.15 11.80 -2.61
N PRO A 205 4.19 12.04 -3.42
CA PRO A 205 4.04 12.46 -4.81
C PRO A 205 3.49 11.28 -5.65
N PRO A 206 2.27 11.35 -6.20
CA PRO A 206 1.57 10.14 -6.68
C PRO A 206 2.25 9.44 -7.83
N LYS A 207 2.75 10.21 -8.81
CA LYS A 207 3.44 9.64 -9.98
C LYS A 207 4.72 8.92 -9.58
N GLU A 208 5.56 9.55 -8.76
CA GLU A 208 6.80 8.92 -8.31
C GLU A 208 6.53 7.73 -7.37
N LEU A 209 5.49 7.78 -6.54
CA LEU A 209 5.09 6.64 -5.71
C LEU A 209 4.62 5.45 -6.56
N ALA A 210 3.81 5.68 -7.60
CA ALA A 210 3.41 4.64 -8.54
C ALA A 210 4.62 4.03 -9.27
N GLU A 211 5.59 4.87 -9.65
CA GLU A 211 6.85 4.43 -10.26
C GLU A 211 7.68 3.56 -9.28
N ILE A 212 7.73 3.91 -7.99
CA ILE A 212 8.41 3.10 -6.97
C ILE A 212 7.77 1.71 -6.85
N TRP A 213 6.44 1.63 -6.78
CA TRP A 213 5.72 0.36 -6.78
C TRP A 213 6.06 -0.49 -8.01
N ARG A 214 5.96 0.11 -9.21
CA ARG A 214 6.30 -0.55 -10.47
C ARG A 214 7.73 -1.06 -10.46
N ASP A 215 8.69 -0.22 -10.08
CA ASP A 215 10.11 -0.59 -10.09
C ASP A 215 10.42 -1.76 -9.16
N ILE A 216 9.73 -1.84 -8.02
CA ILE A 216 9.89 -2.97 -7.09
C ILE A 216 9.35 -4.25 -7.72
N PHE A 217 8.14 -4.24 -8.28
CA PHE A 217 7.56 -5.44 -8.90
C PHE A 217 8.30 -5.91 -10.15
N LEU A 218 8.85 -5.00 -10.96
CA LEU A 218 9.51 -5.35 -12.21
C LEU A 218 10.97 -5.76 -12.01
N PHE A 219 11.65 -5.23 -11.01
CA PHE A 219 13.11 -5.26 -10.99
C PHE A 219 13.78 -5.59 -9.67
N ASP A 220 13.05 -5.63 -8.55
CA ASP A 220 13.65 -6.12 -7.31
C ASP A 220 14.05 -7.60 -7.50
N PRO A 221 15.32 -7.96 -7.25
CA PRO A 221 15.81 -9.31 -7.55
C PRO A 221 15.08 -10.38 -6.76
N ASP A 222 14.59 -10.06 -5.56
CA ASP A 222 13.92 -11.00 -4.67
C ASP A 222 12.41 -11.06 -4.92
N LEU A 223 11.80 -10.00 -5.50
CA LEU A 223 10.35 -9.93 -5.66
C LEU A 223 9.88 -10.13 -7.10
N ARG A 224 10.69 -9.77 -8.11
CA ARG A 224 10.29 -9.85 -9.52
C ARG A 224 9.88 -11.27 -9.91
N GLY A 225 8.75 -11.38 -10.60
CA GLY A 225 8.18 -12.65 -11.07
C GLY A 225 7.66 -13.61 -10.00
N GLN A 226 7.61 -13.19 -8.73
CA GLN A 226 7.10 -14.04 -7.65
C GLN A 226 5.58 -13.89 -7.46
N PHE A 227 5.02 -12.70 -7.75
CA PHE A 227 3.58 -12.44 -7.66
C PHE A 227 2.83 -12.92 -8.91
N SER A 228 1.65 -13.49 -8.73
CA SER A 228 0.70 -13.85 -9.79
C SER A 228 -0.07 -12.62 -10.27
N TYR A 229 -0.62 -11.83 -9.34
CA TYR A 229 -1.26 -10.56 -9.66
C TYR A 229 -1.19 -9.57 -8.49
N VAL A 230 -1.39 -8.29 -8.82
CA VAL A 230 -1.45 -7.16 -7.91
C VAL A 230 -2.66 -6.30 -8.28
N VAL A 231 -3.50 -5.97 -7.30
CA VAL A 231 -4.68 -5.12 -7.51
C VAL A 231 -4.53 -3.86 -6.66
N PHE A 232 -4.42 -2.70 -7.32
CA PHE A 232 -4.52 -1.40 -6.67
C PHE A 232 -5.98 -0.99 -6.62
N VAL A 233 -6.52 -0.74 -5.43
CA VAL A 233 -7.93 -0.42 -5.20
C VAL A 233 -8.07 0.95 -4.57
N PHE A 234 -8.78 1.84 -5.25
CA PHE A 234 -9.06 3.21 -4.80
C PHE A 234 -10.51 3.31 -4.31
N GLU A 235 -10.70 3.64 -3.03
CA GLU A 235 -12.06 3.86 -2.46
C GLU A 235 -12.76 5.05 -3.13
N ASP A 236 -12.03 6.14 -3.34
CA ASP A 236 -12.50 7.34 -4.03
C ASP A 236 -11.70 7.51 -5.34
N PRO A 237 -12.30 7.18 -6.50
CA PRO A 237 -11.62 7.33 -7.79
C PRO A 237 -11.40 8.81 -8.17
N THR A 238 -12.04 9.75 -7.46
CA THR A 238 -11.90 11.20 -7.69
C THR A 238 -10.80 11.84 -6.85
N GLN A 239 -10.22 11.10 -5.90
CA GLN A 239 -9.13 11.60 -5.06
C GLN A 239 -7.93 12.01 -5.93
N SER A 240 -7.38 13.19 -5.65
CA SER A 240 -6.14 13.67 -6.27
C SER A 240 -5.20 14.21 -5.21
N THR A 241 -4.20 13.43 -4.85
CA THR A 241 -3.18 13.82 -3.88
C THR A 241 -2.34 14.99 -4.38
N THR A 242 -2.12 15.08 -5.70
CA THR A 242 -1.48 16.25 -6.34
C THR A 242 -2.21 17.55 -6.01
N ARG A 243 -3.54 17.57 -6.11
CA ARG A 243 -4.35 18.74 -5.73
C ARG A 243 -4.19 19.08 -4.25
N LEU A 244 -4.24 18.07 -3.38
CA LEU A 244 -4.05 18.24 -1.93
C LEU A 244 -2.68 18.82 -1.58
N ILE A 245 -1.62 18.40 -2.28
CA ILE A 245 -0.27 18.95 -2.15
C ILE A 245 -0.24 20.42 -2.58
N HIS A 246 -0.80 20.74 -3.75
CA HIS A 246 -0.80 22.10 -4.30
C HIS A 246 -1.59 23.07 -3.41
N GLU A 247 -2.75 22.67 -2.91
CA GLU A 247 -3.55 23.47 -1.99
C GLU A 247 -2.78 23.82 -0.71
N GLU A 248 -1.97 22.89 -0.21
CA GLU A 248 -1.12 23.11 0.97
C GLU A 248 0.02 24.07 0.71
N MET A 249 0.71 23.90 -0.43
CA MET A 249 1.78 24.78 -0.85
C MET A 249 1.24 26.22 -0.98
N ALA A 250 0.09 26.39 -1.64
CA ALA A 250 -0.58 27.69 -1.75
C ALA A 250 -1.00 28.26 -0.38
N LYS A 251 -1.46 27.43 0.56
CA LYS A 251 -1.77 27.87 1.94
C LYS A 251 -0.52 28.36 2.67
N LYS A 252 0.62 27.70 2.50
CA LYS A 252 1.91 28.11 3.08
C LYS A 252 2.42 29.39 2.44
N ASP A 253 2.32 29.53 1.14
CA ASP A 253 2.72 30.74 0.40
C ASP A 253 1.88 31.96 0.79
N ARG A 254 0.57 31.79 1.01
CA ARG A 254 -0.29 32.89 1.50
C ARG A 254 0.06 33.31 2.93
N LYS A 255 0.47 32.37 3.78
CA LYS A 255 0.95 32.67 5.13
C LYS A 255 2.29 33.40 5.09
N SER A 256 3.23 32.98 4.24
CA SER A 256 4.51 33.68 4.08
C SER A 256 4.35 35.06 3.43
N SER A 257 3.43 35.21 2.47
CA SER A 257 3.13 36.48 1.80
C SER A 257 2.28 37.45 2.63
N SER A 258 1.67 37.03 3.75
CA SER A 258 1.00 37.98 4.66
C SER A 258 1.97 38.93 5.37
N ILE A 259 3.29 38.78 5.18
CA ILE A 259 4.35 39.73 5.57
C ILE A 259 4.67 40.73 4.44
N SER A 260 4.27 40.49 3.19
CA SER A 260 4.47 41.39 2.04
C SER A 260 3.28 41.36 1.07
N LYS A 261 2.41 42.37 1.16
CA LYS A 261 1.21 42.51 0.32
C LYS A 261 1.58 42.64 -1.17
N THR A 262 1.14 41.68 -2.00
CA THR A 262 0.53 41.97 -3.31
C THR A 262 -0.38 40.80 -3.70
N LYS A 263 -1.67 41.08 -3.93
CA LYS A 263 -2.67 40.08 -4.40
C LYS A 263 -2.49 39.89 -5.91
N MET A 264 -2.27 38.65 -6.34
CA MET A 264 -2.49 38.22 -7.72
C MET A 264 -3.70 37.25 -7.78
N PRO A 265 -4.43 37.19 -8.91
CA PRO A 265 -5.71 36.49 -8.99
C PRO A 265 -5.51 34.97 -8.91
N LEU A 266 -6.46 34.28 -8.26
CA LEU A 266 -6.52 32.82 -8.27
C LEU A 266 -6.75 32.34 -9.70
N GLY A 267 -5.77 31.61 -10.24
CA GLY A 267 -5.93 30.84 -11.47
C GLY A 267 -6.93 29.70 -11.28
N LEU A 268 -7.87 29.62 -12.21
CA LEU A 268 -8.84 28.56 -12.41
C LEU A 268 -8.18 27.17 -12.47
N GLY A 269 -8.78 26.21 -11.76
CA GLY A 269 -8.87 24.79 -12.07
C GLY A 269 -7.67 24.10 -12.73
N VAL A 270 -6.69 23.67 -11.93
CA VAL A 270 -5.85 22.54 -12.35
C VAL A 270 -6.71 21.29 -12.20
N ASN A 271 -7.29 20.83 -13.31
CA ASN A 271 -7.79 19.46 -13.43
C ASN A 271 -6.57 18.52 -13.38
N GLY A 272 -5.98 18.37 -12.19
CA GLY A 272 -4.92 17.40 -11.96
C GLY A 272 -5.50 16.00 -12.06
N ALA A 273 -4.74 15.08 -12.66
CA ALA A 273 -5.11 13.67 -12.73
C ALA A 273 -5.42 13.11 -11.33
N THR A 274 -6.39 12.20 -11.27
CA THR A 274 -6.69 11.47 -10.04
C THR A 274 -5.57 10.50 -9.70
N ASP A 275 -5.50 10.08 -8.46
CA ASP A 275 -4.52 9.08 -8.03
C ASP A 275 -4.74 7.77 -8.80
N MET A 276 -6.00 7.41 -9.05
CA MET A 276 -6.39 6.24 -9.85
C MET A 276 -5.89 6.35 -11.30
N GLU A 277 -6.15 7.46 -11.99
CA GLU A 277 -5.69 7.69 -13.38
C GLU A 277 -4.15 7.58 -13.51
N ILE A 278 -3.42 8.08 -12.51
CA ILE A 278 -1.96 7.97 -12.47
C ILE A 278 -1.51 6.52 -12.36
N PHE A 279 -2.18 5.72 -11.54
CA PHE A 279 -1.88 4.29 -11.39
C PHE A 279 -2.31 3.50 -12.63
N GLU A 280 -3.48 3.78 -13.20
CA GLU A 280 -3.94 3.18 -14.46
C GLU A 280 -2.90 3.37 -15.56
N HIS A 281 -2.44 4.61 -15.78
CA HIS A 281 -1.37 4.85 -16.76
C HIS A 281 -0.06 4.14 -16.39
N THR A 282 0.33 4.11 -15.12
CA THR A 282 1.65 3.59 -14.70
C THR A 282 1.73 2.06 -14.81
N PHE A 283 0.59 1.39 -14.64
CA PHE A 283 0.46 -0.07 -14.66
C PHE A 283 -0.27 -0.61 -15.90
N ASP A 284 -0.53 0.25 -16.88
CA ASP A 284 -1.02 -0.16 -18.20
C ASP A 284 -0.03 -1.13 -18.87
N CYS A 285 -0.56 -2.12 -19.60
CA CYS A 285 0.27 -3.16 -20.20
C CYS A 285 1.29 -2.61 -21.19
N GLU A 286 0.92 -1.62 -22.02
CA GLU A 286 1.83 -1.00 -22.98
C GLU A 286 2.91 -0.18 -22.27
N GLU A 287 2.57 0.50 -21.17
CA GLU A 287 3.54 1.22 -20.35
C GLU A 287 4.53 0.27 -19.67
N ILE A 288 4.07 -0.85 -19.13
CA ILE A 288 4.92 -1.88 -18.52
C ILE A 288 5.88 -2.46 -19.56
N GLU A 289 5.39 -2.84 -20.73
CA GLU A 289 6.22 -3.34 -21.84
C GLU A 289 7.24 -2.29 -22.29
N ARG A 290 6.82 -1.04 -22.48
CA ARG A 290 7.71 0.07 -22.82
C ARG A 290 8.82 0.28 -21.79
N VAL A 291 8.52 0.13 -20.50
CA VAL A 291 9.51 0.23 -19.42
C VAL A 291 10.50 -0.93 -19.44
N LEU A 292 10.02 -2.15 -19.69
CA LEU A 292 10.88 -3.35 -19.77
C LEU A 292 11.77 -3.37 -21.00
N CYS A 293 11.33 -2.77 -22.11
CA CYS A 293 12.13 -2.67 -23.34
C CYS A 293 13.21 -1.58 -23.30
N ARG A 294 13.16 -0.66 -22.33
CA ARG A 294 14.20 0.35 -22.16
C ARG A 294 15.45 -0.30 -21.53
N PRO A 295 16.66 0.10 -21.95
CA PRO A 295 17.87 -0.26 -21.24
C PRO A 295 17.71 0.15 -19.77
N ASP A 296 17.92 -0.78 -18.84
CA ASP A 296 17.76 -0.49 -17.41
C ASP A 296 18.75 0.62 -17.03
N PRO A 297 18.28 1.82 -16.66
CA PRO A 297 19.17 2.93 -16.33
C PRO A 297 20.00 2.67 -15.08
N ARG A 298 19.69 1.62 -14.28
CA ARG A 298 20.51 1.19 -13.13
C ARG A 298 21.67 0.30 -13.53
N TYR A 299 21.64 -0.26 -14.75
CA TYR A 299 22.76 -0.97 -15.36
C TYR A 299 23.29 -0.13 -16.53
N GLY A 300 23.81 1.06 -16.22
CA GLY A 300 24.62 1.81 -17.17
C GLY A 300 25.82 0.98 -17.63
N LEU A 301 26.24 1.17 -18.89
CA LEU A 301 27.39 0.52 -19.53
C LEU A 301 28.72 0.70 -18.78
N ASP A 302 28.75 1.55 -17.75
CA ASP A 302 29.90 1.85 -16.90
C ASP A 302 30.34 0.64 -16.03
N MET A 303 29.51 -0.41 -15.91
CA MET A 303 29.87 -1.65 -15.22
C MET A 303 30.50 -2.73 -16.15
N ILE A 304 30.58 -2.49 -17.46
CA ILE A 304 31.17 -3.45 -18.42
C ILE A 304 32.66 -3.15 -18.69
N THR A 305 33.16 -2.02 -18.20
CA THR A 305 34.59 -1.66 -18.29
C THR A 305 35.19 -1.48 -16.90
N SER A 306 35.52 -2.58 -16.23
CA SER A 306 36.50 -2.64 -15.15
C SER A 306 37.18 -4.00 -15.13
#